data_AF-A0A2V8RN57-F1
#
_entry.id   AF-A0A2V8RN57-F1
#
_cell.length_a   1.000
_cell.length_b   1.000
_cell.length_c   1.000
_cell.angle_alpha   90.00
_cell.angle_beta   90.00
_cell.angle_gamma   90.00
#
_symmetry.space_group_name_H-M   'P 1'
#
loop_
_entity.id
_entity.type
_entity.pdbx_description
1 polymer ?
#
loop_
_entity_poly.entity_id
_entity_poly.type
_entity_poly.pdbx_seq_one_letter_code
_entity_poly.pdbx_strand_id
1 'polypeptide(L)'
;MALLALYPQLSLWHQRGADYQGEFVSFSGGDEEAYAAYVNALVAGRPRRNDPFTGRDAELATTRTESLFSIQFVPAYAVALPARLFGLSTATMFILLAPLAAFASALALFWLIALVTKDDRVAAACVPVVLCLGALATAQGAARTLLHLPAPIYVYLPFLRRYEPAVSFPLFFLFCALVWRVLTHTRRRAVWWSIAFAALVFWLLVFSYFYLWTAAAAWLACLTLLWLAARPDDWRTGLWRLLGTGLLAALALLPYLLLLARRATTTDAVQGLARSHAPDLTRRPELFGFVILLALALAAWRGRIAWREPATLCAASFALVPFAVFNQQIVTGRSLQPMHYEQFIANYAALTAACLAATLIWRGPHSTSVRTQTRALVLVALLAFGVGLMETLVETKRYLPTNLKRDEERRVLLRLDGLTRTISSPQVAEYPVVLCPDPFQADDVPMVAARARVLWAPHMSSFPGLQPGEYRERLFRQLYYTGVDPQRFAARAASERAFLYQLFGWARANRRLNVNWQPITAAEIQAQVRAYTDFYTTFDRTRAAPPELSYVITPAAGAPELSNLDRWYERDAGERMGAFMLYSVRLRP
;
A
#
# COMPACT_ATOMS: atom_id res chain seq x y z
N MET A 1 -20.15 0.59 -5.38
CA MET A 1 -18.70 0.57 -5.07
C MET A 1 -17.86 1.32 -6.10
N ALA A 2 -17.89 0.97 -7.40
CA ALA A 2 -17.07 1.67 -8.40
C ALA A 2 -17.30 3.19 -8.47
N LEU A 3 -18.57 3.65 -8.44
CA LEU A 3 -18.89 5.08 -8.40
C LEU A 3 -18.36 5.77 -7.14
N LEU A 4 -18.44 5.09 -6.00
CA LEU A 4 -17.89 5.58 -4.74
C LEU A 4 -16.36 5.75 -4.82
N ALA A 5 -15.69 4.78 -5.45
CA ALA A 5 -14.25 4.82 -5.68
C ALA A 5 -13.81 5.94 -6.62
N LEU A 6 -14.65 6.28 -7.62
CA LEU A 6 -14.36 7.31 -8.62
C LEU A 6 -14.67 8.73 -8.14
N TYR A 7 -15.58 8.89 -7.17
CA TYR A 7 -16.02 10.20 -6.68
C TYR A 7 -14.89 11.19 -6.37
N PRO A 8 -13.80 10.81 -5.68
CA PRO A 8 -12.72 11.77 -5.40
C PRO A 8 -12.12 12.37 -6.66
N GLN A 9 -11.93 11.55 -7.70
CA GLN A 9 -11.41 12.01 -8.98
C GLN A 9 -12.41 12.94 -9.68
N LEU A 10 -13.71 12.61 -9.64
CA LEU A 10 -14.75 13.49 -10.16
C LEU A 10 -14.75 14.86 -9.45
N SER A 11 -14.54 14.85 -8.13
CA SER A 11 -14.42 16.09 -7.35
C SER A 11 -13.20 16.91 -7.77
N LEU A 12 -12.05 16.28 -8.01
CA LEU A 12 -10.85 16.99 -8.48
C LEU A 12 -11.09 17.58 -9.89
N TRP A 13 -11.67 16.80 -10.81
CA TRP A 13 -12.02 17.28 -12.15
C TRP A 13 -12.98 18.46 -12.11
N HIS A 14 -14.00 18.39 -11.25
CA HIS A 14 -14.95 19.49 -11.10
C HIS A 14 -14.29 20.78 -10.57
N GLN A 15 -13.40 20.65 -9.59
CA GLN A 15 -12.72 21.80 -8.96
C GLN A 15 -11.66 22.42 -9.87
N ARG A 16 -10.96 21.63 -10.68
CA ARG A 16 -9.95 22.12 -11.63
C ARG A 16 -10.56 22.61 -12.95
N GLY A 17 -11.69 22.04 -13.38
CA GLY A 17 -12.32 22.40 -14.64
C GLY A 17 -11.35 22.28 -15.82
N ALA A 18 -11.23 23.35 -16.61
CA ALA A 18 -10.32 23.41 -17.74
C ALA A 18 -8.82 23.43 -17.35
N ASP A 19 -8.49 23.75 -16.10
CA ASP A 19 -7.10 23.81 -15.61
C ASP A 19 -6.57 22.45 -15.14
N TYR A 20 -7.35 21.37 -15.26
CA TYR A 20 -6.93 20.03 -14.87
C TYR A 20 -5.73 19.56 -15.72
N GLN A 21 -4.65 19.13 -15.08
CA GLN A 21 -3.41 18.73 -15.75
C GLN A 21 -3.24 17.22 -15.90
N GLY A 22 -4.21 16.42 -15.44
CA GLY A 22 -4.17 14.96 -15.61
C GLY A 22 -3.70 14.18 -14.38
N GLU A 23 -3.69 14.77 -13.18
CA GLU A 23 -3.22 14.10 -11.97
C GLU A 23 -4.29 13.21 -11.30
N PHE A 24 -3.86 12.12 -10.67
CA PHE A 24 -4.76 11.26 -9.90
C PHE A 24 -4.90 11.74 -8.45
N VAL A 25 -6.06 11.48 -7.84
CA VAL A 25 -6.26 11.78 -6.42
C VAL A 25 -5.51 10.77 -5.54
N SER A 26 -4.58 11.26 -4.72
CA SER A 26 -3.90 10.53 -3.65
C SER A 26 -4.48 10.90 -2.27
N PHE A 27 -4.63 9.87 -1.42
CA PHE A 27 -5.10 10.01 -0.04
C PHE A 27 -4.02 9.73 1.00
N SER A 28 -2.84 9.29 0.55
CA SER A 28 -1.73 8.99 1.43
C SER A 28 -0.52 9.74 0.93
N GLY A 29 0.02 10.67 1.73
CA GLY A 29 1.41 11.12 1.59
C GLY A 29 2.37 10.02 2.08
N GLY A 30 2.21 8.82 1.52
CA GLY A 30 2.85 7.58 1.92
C GLY A 30 3.35 6.88 0.66
N ASP A 31 2.97 5.62 0.44
CA ASP A 31 3.63 4.80 -0.59
C ASP A 31 3.12 5.02 -2.04
N GLU A 32 1.99 5.72 -2.25
CA GLU A 32 1.36 5.86 -3.57
C GLU A 32 2.26 6.55 -4.61
N GLU A 33 3.04 7.51 -4.16
CA GLU A 33 4.00 8.24 -4.98
C GLU A 33 5.14 7.32 -5.45
N ALA A 34 5.69 6.52 -4.53
CA ALA A 34 6.72 5.54 -4.85
C ALA A 34 6.22 4.46 -5.83
N TYR A 35 4.98 4.00 -5.64
CA TYR A 35 4.32 3.06 -6.55
C TYR A 35 4.16 3.66 -7.96
N ALA A 36 3.69 4.90 -8.06
CA ALA A 36 3.51 5.57 -9.34
C ALA A 36 4.86 5.85 -10.04
N ALA A 37 5.89 6.23 -9.30
CA ALA A 37 7.24 6.43 -9.82
C ALA A 37 7.81 5.13 -10.42
N TYR A 38 7.69 4.02 -9.70
CA TYR A 38 8.15 2.71 -10.19
C TYR A 38 7.36 2.24 -11.42
N VAL A 39 6.03 2.41 -11.44
CA VAL A 39 5.21 2.07 -12.61
C VAL A 39 5.55 2.96 -13.80
N ASN A 40 5.74 4.27 -13.60
CA ASN A 40 6.13 5.19 -14.67
C ASN A 40 7.47 4.82 -15.29
N ALA A 41 8.44 4.39 -14.48
CA ALA A 41 9.71 3.85 -14.97
C ALA A 41 9.49 2.61 -15.87
N LEU A 42 8.63 1.67 -15.47
CA LEU A 42 8.30 0.48 -16.29
C LEU A 42 7.59 0.85 -17.59
N VAL A 43 6.65 1.81 -17.55
CA VAL A 43 5.95 2.34 -18.74
C VAL A 43 6.95 2.97 -19.72
N ALA A 44 7.95 3.70 -19.20
CA ALA A 44 9.05 4.25 -19.98
C ALA A 44 10.06 3.21 -20.49
N GLY A 45 9.85 1.93 -20.20
CA GLY A 45 10.67 0.82 -20.69
C GLY A 45 11.88 0.48 -19.83
N ARG A 46 11.99 1.04 -18.62
CA ARG A 46 13.05 0.69 -17.66
C ARG A 46 12.84 -0.75 -17.14
N PRO A 47 13.92 -1.46 -16.76
CA PRO A 47 13.83 -2.87 -16.35
C PRO A 47 13.04 -3.05 -15.04
N ARG A 48 12.58 -4.27 -14.74
CA ARG A 48 11.95 -4.63 -13.44
C ARG A 48 12.78 -4.20 -12.24
N ARG A 49 14.11 -4.36 -12.32
CA ARG A 49 15.03 -3.86 -11.30
C ARG A 49 15.44 -2.45 -11.69
N ASN A 50 14.62 -1.47 -11.33
CA ASN A 50 14.93 -0.07 -11.51
C ASN A 50 14.86 0.69 -10.17
N ASP A 51 15.55 1.82 -10.14
CA ASP A 51 15.42 2.81 -9.08
C ASP A 51 14.97 4.14 -9.73
N PRO A 52 13.67 4.50 -9.62
CA PRO A 52 13.13 5.65 -10.31
C PRO A 52 13.70 6.98 -9.79
N PHE A 53 14.20 7.01 -8.55
CA PHE A 53 14.69 8.22 -7.90
C PHE A 53 16.16 8.49 -8.21
N THR A 54 17.00 7.46 -8.17
CA THR A 54 18.45 7.60 -8.38
C THR A 54 18.89 7.32 -9.82
N GLY A 55 18.05 6.63 -10.61
CA GLY A 55 18.43 6.20 -11.94
C GLY A 55 19.70 5.35 -11.93
N ARG A 56 19.80 4.34 -11.06
CA ARG A 56 20.97 3.44 -10.98
C ARG A 56 20.67 2.03 -11.51
N ASP A 57 19.86 1.94 -12.56
CA ASP A 57 19.36 0.64 -13.07
C ASP A 57 20.47 -0.30 -13.53
N ALA A 58 21.55 0.23 -14.11
CA ALA A 58 22.69 -0.56 -14.56
C ALA A 58 23.42 -1.25 -13.39
N GLU A 59 23.62 -0.54 -12.27
CA GLU A 59 24.22 -1.09 -11.05
C GLU A 59 23.33 -2.18 -10.43
N LEU A 60 22.02 -1.99 -10.46
CA LEU A 60 21.07 -3.00 -10.00
C LEU A 60 21.04 -4.24 -10.90
N ALA A 61 21.27 -4.06 -12.21
CA ALA A 61 21.37 -5.17 -13.14
C ALA A 61 22.63 -6.02 -12.88
N THR A 62 23.77 -5.39 -12.61
CA THR A 62 25.04 -6.08 -12.34
C THR A 62 25.05 -6.77 -10.98
N THR A 63 24.61 -6.08 -9.92
CA THR A 63 24.54 -6.64 -8.55
C THR A 63 23.41 -7.65 -8.38
N ARG A 64 22.43 -7.66 -9.28
CA ARG A 64 21.19 -8.47 -9.20
C ARG A 64 20.41 -8.24 -7.92
N THR A 65 20.54 -7.05 -7.35
CA THR A 65 19.86 -6.64 -6.10
C THR A 65 18.38 -6.44 -6.36
N GLU A 66 17.54 -6.98 -5.48
CA GLU A 66 16.09 -6.89 -5.55
C GLU A 66 15.55 -5.84 -4.56
N SER A 67 14.50 -5.11 -4.97
CA SER A 67 13.67 -4.28 -4.10
C SER A 67 12.35 -5.01 -3.81
N LEU A 68 11.54 -4.51 -2.87
CA LEU A 68 10.19 -5.06 -2.69
C LEU A 68 9.34 -4.89 -3.95
N PHE A 69 9.47 -3.76 -4.63
CA PHE A 69 8.77 -3.47 -5.88
C PHE A 69 9.16 -4.44 -7.00
N SER A 70 10.44 -4.83 -7.06
CA SER A 70 10.88 -5.82 -8.04
C SER A 70 10.41 -7.23 -7.65
N ILE A 71 10.38 -7.59 -6.37
CA ILE A 71 9.86 -8.89 -5.91
C ILE A 71 8.34 -8.98 -6.11
N GLN A 72 7.59 -7.94 -5.75
CA GLN A 72 6.13 -7.85 -5.81
C GLN A 72 5.67 -7.18 -7.11
N PHE A 73 6.17 -7.69 -8.23
CA PHE A 73 6.03 -7.01 -9.52
C PHE A 73 4.65 -7.15 -10.17
N VAL A 74 3.81 -8.11 -9.76
CA VAL A 74 2.56 -8.42 -10.48
C VAL A 74 1.63 -7.19 -10.59
N PRO A 75 1.33 -6.45 -9.50
CA PRO A 75 0.52 -5.25 -9.58
C PRO A 75 1.13 -4.16 -10.46
N ALA A 76 2.44 -3.95 -10.36
CA ALA A 76 3.13 -2.95 -11.17
C ALA A 76 3.01 -3.26 -12.67
N TYR A 77 3.19 -4.53 -13.07
CA TYR A 77 3.04 -4.95 -14.47
C TYR A 77 1.57 -4.97 -14.93
N ALA A 78 0.62 -5.30 -14.05
CA ALA A 78 -0.81 -5.23 -14.34
C ALA A 78 -1.25 -3.80 -14.69
N VAL A 79 -0.55 -2.79 -14.17
CA VAL A 79 -0.78 -1.37 -14.48
C VAL A 79 0.08 -0.91 -15.67
N ALA A 80 1.38 -1.21 -15.66
CA ALA A 80 2.34 -0.70 -16.65
C ALA A 80 2.14 -1.26 -18.06
N LEU A 81 1.82 -2.55 -18.20
CA LEU A 81 1.68 -3.17 -19.53
C LEU A 81 0.50 -2.58 -20.32
N PRO A 82 -0.73 -2.46 -19.76
CA PRO A 82 -1.81 -1.76 -20.45
C PRO A 82 -1.47 -0.30 -20.71
N ALA A 83 -0.83 0.40 -19.77
CA ALA A 83 -0.44 1.80 -19.97
C ALA A 83 0.44 1.96 -21.22
N ARG A 84 1.48 1.11 -21.34
CA ARG A 84 2.39 1.12 -22.47
C ARG A 84 1.70 0.69 -23.77
N LEU A 85 0.84 -0.33 -23.71
CA LEU A 85 0.11 -0.84 -24.88
C LEU A 85 -0.82 0.22 -25.50
N PHE A 86 -1.48 1.01 -24.65
CA PHE A 86 -2.48 2.00 -25.08
C PHE A 86 -1.96 3.45 -25.08
N GLY A 87 -0.67 3.66 -24.80
CA GLY A 87 -0.09 5.02 -24.72
C GLY A 87 -0.67 5.87 -23.58
N LEU A 88 -1.17 5.24 -22.51
CA LEU A 88 -1.74 5.93 -21.36
C LEU A 88 -0.65 6.30 -20.35
N SER A 89 -0.85 7.42 -19.66
CA SER A 89 0.02 7.81 -18.55
C SER A 89 -0.22 6.93 -17.31
N THR A 90 0.79 6.82 -16.44
CA THR A 90 0.63 6.15 -15.14
C THR A 90 -0.51 6.75 -14.33
N ALA A 91 -0.65 8.07 -14.30
CA ALA A 91 -1.74 8.75 -13.61
C ALA A 91 -3.12 8.32 -14.13
N THR A 92 -3.29 8.26 -15.45
CA THR A 92 -4.53 7.76 -16.07
C THR A 92 -4.84 6.34 -15.64
N MET A 93 -3.85 5.45 -15.61
CA MET A 93 -4.05 4.08 -15.16
C MET A 93 -4.39 3.99 -13.66
N PHE A 94 -3.82 4.84 -12.81
CA PHE A 94 -4.16 4.91 -11.39
C PHE A 94 -5.60 5.43 -11.17
N ILE A 95 -6.08 6.35 -12.02
CA ILE A 95 -7.49 6.79 -12.03
C ILE A 95 -8.41 5.61 -12.36
N LEU A 96 -8.11 4.86 -13.43
CA LEU A 96 -8.92 3.72 -13.86
C LEU A 96 -8.85 2.53 -12.89
N LEU A 97 -7.72 2.34 -12.21
CA LEU A 97 -7.51 1.24 -11.29
C LEU A 97 -8.52 1.27 -10.13
N ALA A 98 -8.82 2.43 -9.56
CA ALA A 98 -9.70 2.54 -8.39
C ALA A 98 -11.12 1.95 -8.62
N PRO A 99 -11.89 2.36 -9.66
CA PRO A 99 -13.20 1.77 -9.91
C PRO A 99 -13.12 0.29 -10.34
N LEU A 100 -12.08 -0.11 -11.09
CA LEU A 100 -11.89 -1.50 -11.51
C LEU A 100 -11.60 -2.42 -10.30
N ALA A 101 -10.70 -2.00 -9.41
CA ALA A 101 -10.42 -2.70 -8.16
C ALA A 101 -11.65 -2.77 -7.27
N ALA A 102 -12.42 -1.68 -7.15
CA ALA A 102 -13.66 -1.64 -6.39
C ALA A 102 -14.70 -2.65 -6.93
N PHE A 103 -14.84 -2.72 -8.25
CA PHE A 103 -15.74 -3.66 -8.92
C PHE A 103 -15.29 -5.11 -8.74
N ALA A 104 -14.01 -5.41 -9.03
CA ALA A 104 -13.45 -6.75 -8.90
C ALA A 104 -13.52 -7.27 -7.45
N SER A 105 -13.26 -6.41 -6.47
CA SER A 105 -13.34 -6.74 -5.04
C SER A 105 -14.77 -7.04 -4.63
N ALA A 106 -15.73 -6.22 -5.07
CA ALA A 106 -17.16 -6.44 -4.83
C ALA A 106 -17.62 -7.77 -5.44
N LEU A 107 -17.21 -8.07 -6.67
CA LEU A 107 -17.57 -9.31 -7.37
C LEU A 107 -16.96 -10.55 -6.69
N ALA A 108 -15.68 -10.51 -6.31
CA ALA A 108 -15.01 -11.62 -5.64
C ALA A 108 -15.63 -11.92 -4.26
N LEU A 109 -15.95 -10.88 -3.48
CA LEU A 109 -16.66 -11.01 -2.20
C LEU A 109 -18.08 -11.53 -2.39
N PHE A 110 -18.83 -10.97 -3.35
CA PHE A 110 -20.16 -11.44 -3.68
C PHE A 110 -20.13 -12.93 -4.00
N TRP A 111 -19.21 -13.35 -4.87
CA TRP A 111 -19.08 -14.75 -5.28
C TRP A 111 -18.76 -15.67 -4.10
N LEU A 112 -17.78 -15.30 -3.27
CA LEU A 112 -17.44 -16.05 -2.06
C LEU A 112 -18.65 -16.21 -1.13
N ILE A 113 -19.31 -15.10 -0.78
CA ILE A 113 -20.42 -15.12 0.17
C ILE A 113 -21.62 -15.86 -0.41
N ALA A 114 -21.93 -15.68 -1.70
CA ALA A 114 -22.98 -16.42 -2.39
C ALA A 114 -22.69 -17.93 -2.41
N LEU A 115 -21.43 -18.34 -2.61
CA LEU A 115 -21.05 -19.76 -2.57
C LEU A 115 -21.19 -20.38 -1.18
N VAL A 116 -20.87 -19.63 -0.12
CA VAL A 116 -20.95 -20.14 1.27
C VAL A 116 -22.40 -20.13 1.77
N THR A 117 -23.13 -19.05 1.51
CA THR A 117 -24.50 -18.85 2.02
C THR A 117 -25.58 -19.38 1.09
N LYS A 118 -25.28 -19.62 -0.19
CA LYS A 118 -26.25 -19.99 -1.24
C LYS A 118 -27.39 -18.97 -1.40
N ASP A 119 -27.11 -17.68 -1.16
CA ASP A 119 -28.10 -16.60 -1.25
C ASP A 119 -27.48 -15.31 -1.75
N ASP A 120 -27.86 -14.95 -2.98
CA ASP A 120 -27.38 -13.77 -3.68
C ASP A 120 -27.79 -12.47 -2.99
N ARG A 121 -28.93 -12.44 -2.28
CA ARG A 121 -29.41 -11.23 -1.59
C ARG A 121 -28.55 -10.94 -0.37
N VAL A 122 -28.23 -11.99 0.39
CA VAL A 122 -27.29 -11.88 1.52
C VAL A 122 -25.92 -11.46 1.00
N ALA A 123 -25.42 -12.12 -0.05
CA ALA A 123 -24.14 -11.75 -0.64
C ALA A 123 -24.09 -10.29 -1.08
N ALA A 124 -25.12 -9.80 -1.79
CA ALA A 124 -25.22 -8.40 -2.21
C ALA A 124 -25.24 -7.43 -1.02
N ALA A 125 -25.92 -7.77 0.08
CA ALA A 125 -25.98 -6.92 1.27
C ALA A 125 -24.68 -6.92 2.08
N CYS A 126 -23.96 -8.05 2.10
CA CYS A 126 -22.71 -8.18 2.85
C CYS A 126 -21.52 -7.50 2.16
N VAL A 127 -21.52 -7.36 0.83
CA VAL A 127 -20.44 -6.67 0.10
C VAL A 127 -20.16 -5.25 0.62
N PRO A 128 -21.14 -4.33 0.70
CA PRO A 128 -20.90 -3.00 1.26
C PRO A 128 -20.54 -3.05 2.75
N VAL A 129 -21.05 -4.01 3.53
CA VAL A 129 -20.64 -4.19 4.94
C VAL A 129 -19.15 -4.47 5.03
N VAL A 130 -18.62 -5.39 4.22
CA VAL A 130 -17.20 -5.73 4.25
C VAL A 130 -16.35 -4.58 3.71
N LEU A 131 -16.70 -4.01 2.55
CA LEU A 131 -15.84 -3.03 1.88
C LEU A 131 -15.91 -1.63 2.48
N CYS A 132 -17.07 -1.17 2.95
CA CYS A 132 -17.24 0.19 3.46
C CYS A 132 -16.92 0.31 4.96
N LEU A 133 -17.01 -0.78 5.74
CA LEU A 133 -16.74 -0.73 7.19
C LEU A 133 -15.31 -1.14 7.57
N GLY A 134 -14.43 -1.42 6.59
CA GLY A 134 -13.05 -1.84 6.84
C GLY A 134 -12.23 -0.85 7.69
N ALA A 135 -12.38 0.45 7.43
CA ALA A 135 -11.74 1.50 8.24
C ALA A 135 -12.31 1.52 9.68
N LEU A 136 -13.64 1.43 9.81
CA LEU A 136 -14.33 1.43 11.10
C LEU A 136 -13.98 0.20 11.96
N ALA A 137 -13.82 -0.98 11.36
CA ALA A 137 -13.42 -2.21 12.04
C ALA A 137 -12.01 -2.13 12.66
N THR A 138 -11.17 -1.22 12.14
CA THR A 138 -9.87 -0.89 12.73
C THR A 138 -9.91 0.40 13.54
N ALA A 139 -11.11 0.97 13.74
CA ALA A 139 -11.40 2.32 14.25
C ALA A 139 -10.40 3.38 13.75
N GLN A 140 -10.14 3.33 12.44
CA GLN A 140 -9.51 4.36 11.61
C GLN A 140 -10.60 5.06 10.77
N GLY A 141 -10.19 5.91 9.82
CA GLY A 141 -11.10 6.60 8.89
C GLY A 141 -11.67 7.92 9.42
N ALA A 142 -12.57 8.48 8.63
CA ALA A 142 -13.26 9.74 8.82
C ALA A 142 -13.96 9.84 10.17
N ALA A 143 -14.44 8.74 10.74
CA ALA A 143 -15.02 8.73 12.08
C ALA A 143 -14.08 9.33 13.14
N ARG A 144 -12.76 9.13 13.04
CA ARG A 144 -11.78 9.76 13.94
C ARG A 144 -11.70 11.26 13.73
N THR A 145 -11.70 11.69 12.48
CA THR A 145 -11.64 13.10 12.09
C THR A 145 -12.87 13.84 12.63
N LEU A 146 -14.06 13.25 12.50
CA LEU A 146 -15.31 13.81 13.02
C LEU A 146 -15.33 13.89 14.55
N LEU A 147 -14.70 12.94 15.23
CA LEU A 147 -14.58 12.90 16.69
C LEU A 147 -13.37 13.70 17.23
N HIS A 148 -12.69 14.49 16.39
CA HIS A 148 -11.50 15.28 16.76
C HIS A 148 -10.38 14.43 17.41
N LEU A 149 -10.31 13.15 17.05
CA LEU A 149 -9.26 12.25 17.52
C LEU A 149 -7.98 12.45 16.70
N PRO A 150 -6.81 12.02 17.21
CA PRO A 150 -5.56 12.10 16.45
C PRO A 150 -5.71 11.50 15.06
N ALA A 151 -5.12 12.20 14.08
CA ALA A 151 -5.27 11.91 12.67
C ALA A 151 -5.14 10.40 12.39
N PRO A 152 -6.09 9.81 11.63
CA PRO A 152 -5.94 8.44 11.14
C PRO A 152 -4.65 8.29 10.32
N ILE A 153 -4.07 7.09 10.34
CA ILE A 153 -2.84 6.77 9.59
C ILE A 153 -3.17 6.55 8.11
N TYR A 154 -4.24 5.83 7.84
CA TYR A 154 -4.86 5.75 6.51
C TYR A 154 -6.31 6.13 6.62
N VAL A 155 -6.77 6.78 5.57
CA VAL A 155 -7.85 7.75 5.65
C VAL A 155 -9.00 7.30 4.79
N TYR A 156 -8.74 6.80 3.59
CA TYR A 156 -9.77 6.46 2.61
C TYR A 156 -9.77 4.96 2.27
N LEU A 157 -10.96 4.32 2.36
CA LEU A 157 -11.28 2.94 1.95
C LEU A 157 -10.03 2.07 1.69
N PRO A 158 -9.36 1.53 2.73
CA PRO A 158 -7.97 1.06 2.63
C PRO A 158 -7.70 0.01 1.54
N PHE A 159 -8.71 -0.79 1.17
CA PHE A 159 -8.58 -1.77 0.09
C PHE A 159 -8.36 -1.13 -1.30
N LEU A 160 -8.65 0.16 -1.47
CA LEU A 160 -8.46 0.93 -2.71
C LEU A 160 -7.13 1.67 -2.78
N ARG A 161 -6.26 1.56 -1.76
CA ARG A 161 -4.92 2.16 -1.82
C ARG A 161 -4.17 1.62 -3.04
N ARG A 162 -3.65 2.53 -3.85
CA ARG A 162 -3.10 2.19 -5.17
C ARG A 162 -1.63 1.80 -5.07
N TYR A 163 -1.11 0.93 -5.93
CA TYR A 163 -1.81 -0.23 -6.50
C TYR A 163 -1.85 -1.40 -5.49
N GLU A 164 -1.21 -1.26 -4.32
CA GLU A 164 -1.21 -2.21 -3.21
C GLU A 164 -2.03 -1.67 -2.02
N PRO A 165 -3.12 -2.35 -1.61
CA PRO A 165 -3.53 -3.68 -2.04
C PRO A 165 -4.51 -3.69 -3.23
N ALA A 166 -4.91 -2.56 -3.82
CA ALA A 166 -6.04 -2.50 -4.76
C ALA A 166 -6.07 -3.58 -5.85
N VAL A 167 -4.95 -3.88 -6.50
CA VAL A 167 -4.87 -4.93 -7.55
C VAL A 167 -5.03 -6.34 -6.97
N SER A 168 -4.41 -6.59 -5.82
CA SER A 168 -4.27 -7.93 -5.23
C SER A 168 -5.38 -8.29 -4.25
N PHE A 169 -6.08 -7.30 -3.70
CA PHE A 169 -7.19 -7.47 -2.78
C PHE A 169 -8.30 -8.41 -3.29
N PRO A 170 -8.83 -8.27 -4.54
CA PRO A 170 -9.83 -9.22 -5.05
C PRO A 170 -9.30 -10.65 -5.16
N LEU A 171 -7.99 -10.84 -5.39
CA LEU A 171 -7.38 -12.15 -5.53
C LEU A 171 -7.44 -12.96 -4.22
N PHE A 172 -7.39 -12.29 -3.06
CA PHE A 172 -7.55 -12.96 -1.77
C PHE A 172 -8.91 -13.64 -1.64
N PHE A 173 -10.00 -12.93 -1.95
CA PHE A 173 -11.35 -13.49 -1.87
C PHE A 173 -11.63 -14.50 -2.98
N LEU A 174 -11.07 -14.28 -4.17
CA LEU A 174 -11.11 -15.25 -5.26
C LEU A 174 -10.43 -16.56 -4.87
N PHE A 175 -9.26 -16.51 -4.23
CA PHE A 175 -8.57 -17.66 -3.68
C PHE A 175 -9.47 -18.41 -2.67
N CYS A 176 -10.04 -17.68 -1.71
CA CYS A 176 -10.93 -18.28 -0.70
C CYS A 176 -12.14 -18.97 -1.33
N ALA A 177 -12.75 -18.35 -2.35
CA ALA A 177 -13.88 -18.93 -3.08
C ALA A 177 -13.50 -20.20 -3.85
N LEU A 178 -12.32 -20.23 -4.47
CA LEU A 178 -11.81 -21.42 -5.15
C LEU A 178 -11.50 -22.56 -4.17
N VAL A 179 -10.89 -22.28 -3.02
CA VAL A 179 -10.69 -23.28 -1.96
C VAL A 179 -12.01 -23.80 -1.42
N TRP A 180 -13.01 -22.92 -1.25
CA TRP A 180 -14.35 -23.34 -0.86
C TRP A 180 -14.98 -24.30 -1.89
N ARG A 181 -14.80 -24.03 -3.18
CA ARG A 181 -15.23 -24.93 -4.27
C ARG A 181 -14.50 -26.26 -4.24
N VAL A 182 -13.21 -26.28 -3.93
CA VAL A 182 -12.43 -27.52 -3.75
C VAL A 182 -13.08 -28.42 -2.69
N LEU A 183 -13.52 -27.86 -1.57
CA LEU A 183 -14.14 -28.62 -0.48
C LEU A 183 -15.58 -29.06 -0.78
N THR A 184 -16.37 -28.23 -1.46
CA THR A 184 -17.82 -28.42 -1.57
C THR A 184 -18.29 -29.07 -2.88
N HIS A 185 -17.47 -29.06 -3.94
CA HIS A 185 -17.83 -29.76 -5.17
C HIS A 185 -17.68 -31.28 -5.07
N THR A 186 -18.57 -32.00 -5.74
CA THR A 186 -18.55 -33.46 -5.86
C THR A 186 -17.87 -33.96 -7.13
N ARG A 187 -17.96 -33.20 -8.24
CA ARG A 187 -17.37 -33.59 -9.53
C ARG A 187 -15.84 -33.47 -9.50
N ARG A 188 -15.14 -34.61 -9.63
CA ARG A 188 -13.67 -34.71 -9.59
C ARG A 188 -12.95 -33.72 -10.52
N ARG A 189 -13.43 -33.56 -11.76
CA ARG A 189 -12.87 -32.61 -12.73
C ARG A 189 -12.97 -31.14 -12.25
N ALA A 190 -14.10 -30.76 -11.65
CA ALA A 190 -14.29 -29.41 -11.13
C ALA A 190 -13.41 -29.14 -9.90
N VAL A 191 -13.19 -30.14 -9.06
CA VAL A 191 -12.27 -30.06 -7.91
C VAL A 191 -10.85 -29.80 -8.39
N TRP A 192 -10.34 -30.59 -9.35
CA TRP A 192 -8.98 -30.40 -9.87
C TRP A 192 -8.76 -29.03 -10.53
N TRP A 193 -9.73 -28.56 -11.32
CA TRP A 193 -9.66 -27.19 -11.85
C TRP A 193 -9.65 -26.15 -10.74
N SER A 194 -10.46 -26.32 -9.69
CA SER A 194 -10.48 -25.39 -8.55
C SER A 194 -9.16 -25.40 -7.78
N ILE A 195 -8.50 -26.56 -7.64
CA ILE A 195 -7.15 -26.67 -7.05
C ILE A 195 -6.13 -25.90 -7.91
N ALA A 196 -6.12 -26.16 -9.22
CA ALA A 196 -5.18 -25.51 -10.14
C ALA A 196 -5.36 -23.98 -10.17
N PHE A 197 -6.60 -23.50 -10.26
CA PHE A 197 -6.89 -22.07 -10.22
C PHE A 197 -6.59 -21.45 -8.85
N ALA A 198 -6.90 -22.13 -7.74
CA ALA A 198 -6.55 -21.64 -6.40
C ALA A 198 -5.03 -21.47 -6.27
N ALA A 199 -4.25 -22.45 -6.73
CA ALA A 199 -2.80 -22.34 -6.73
C ALA A 199 -2.32 -21.19 -7.61
N LEU A 200 -2.83 -21.03 -8.83
CA LEU A 200 -2.46 -19.90 -9.70
C LEU A 200 -2.77 -18.54 -9.05
N VAL A 201 -3.95 -18.39 -8.44
CA VAL A 201 -4.31 -17.15 -7.74
C VAL A 201 -3.40 -16.90 -6.54
N PHE A 202 -3.02 -17.96 -5.80
CA PHE A 202 -2.04 -17.85 -4.73
C PHE A 202 -0.66 -17.43 -5.24
N TRP A 203 -0.20 -17.96 -6.37
CA TRP A 203 1.05 -17.55 -7.00
C TRP A 203 1.03 -16.05 -7.34
N LEU A 204 -0.07 -15.56 -7.91
CA LEU A 204 -0.26 -14.13 -8.16
C LEU A 204 -0.19 -13.33 -6.86
N LEU A 205 -0.84 -13.78 -5.78
CA LEU A 205 -0.77 -13.13 -4.46
C LEU A 205 0.67 -13.06 -3.92
N VAL A 206 1.45 -14.14 -4.02
CA VAL A 206 2.85 -14.21 -3.55
C VAL A 206 3.70 -13.12 -4.20
N PHE A 207 3.55 -12.91 -5.51
CA PHE A 207 4.25 -11.86 -6.27
C PHE A 207 3.49 -10.54 -6.34
N SER A 208 2.43 -10.37 -5.55
CA SER A 208 1.68 -9.11 -5.48
C SER A 208 1.80 -8.37 -4.17
N TYR A 209 1.49 -9.00 -3.03
CA TYR A 209 1.50 -8.27 -1.78
C TYR A 209 1.65 -9.21 -0.59
N PHE A 210 2.70 -8.96 0.21
CA PHE A 210 3.16 -9.84 1.28
C PHE A 210 2.03 -10.17 2.26
N TYR A 211 1.32 -9.13 2.69
CA TYR A 211 0.29 -9.23 3.72
C TYR A 211 -0.96 -9.98 3.24
N LEU A 212 -1.25 -10.00 1.94
CA LEU A 212 -2.40 -10.75 1.42
C LEU A 212 -2.09 -12.24 1.21
N TRP A 213 -0.93 -12.60 0.66
CA TRP A 213 -0.62 -14.02 0.46
C TRP A 213 -0.39 -14.76 1.79
N THR A 214 0.26 -14.10 2.76
CA THR A 214 0.44 -14.66 4.11
C THR A 214 -0.89 -14.77 4.85
N ALA A 215 -1.81 -13.82 4.70
CA ALA A 215 -3.17 -13.94 5.21
C ALA A 215 -3.94 -15.08 4.53
N ALA A 216 -3.77 -15.28 3.23
CA ALA A 216 -4.39 -16.39 2.50
C ALA A 216 -3.85 -17.76 2.99
N ALA A 217 -2.54 -17.85 3.23
CA ALA A 217 -1.90 -19.03 3.80
C ALA A 217 -2.40 -19.30 5.23
N ALA A 218 -2.47 -18.26 6.07
CA ALA A 218 -3.00 -18.35 7.42
C ALA A 218 -4.47 -18.81 7.44
N TRP A 219 -5.32 -18.23 6.57
CA TRP A 219 -6.71 -18.65 6.43
C TRP A 219 -6.84 -20.11 6.00
N LEU A 220 -6.04 -20.55 5.01
CA LEU A 220 -6.04 -21.95 4.56
C LEU A 220 -5.63 -22.91 5.70
N ALA A 221 -4.63 -22.52 6.49
CA ALA A 221 -4.19 -23.29 7.66
C ALA A 221 -5.30 -23.37 8.72
N CYS A 222 -5.93 -22.23 9.08
CA CYS A 222 -7.06 -22.21 10.02
C CYS A 222 -8.22 -23.07 9.54
N LEU A 223 -8.59 -22.97 8.25
CA LEU A 223 -9.64 -23.79 7.67
C LEU A 223 -9.28 -25.28 7.71
N THR A 224 -8.04 -25.64 7.41
CA THR A 224 -7.56 -27.02 7.45
C THR A 224 -7.64 -27.60 8.86
N LEU A 225 -7.15 -26.87 9.86
CA LEU A 225 -7.22 -27.30 11.26
C LEU A 225 -8.65 -27.49 11.74
N LEU A 226 -9.54 -26.53 11.45
CA LEU A 226 -10.95 -26.62 11.78
C LEU A 226 -11.64 -27.79 11.08
N TRP A 227 -11.32 -28.03 9.79
CA TRP A 227 -11.90 -29.12 9.01
C TRP A 227 -11.51 -30.49 9.59
N LEU A 228 -10.23 -30.69 9.92
CA LEU A 228 -9.74 -31.94 10.49
C LEU A 228 -10.31 -32.19 11.88
N ALA A 229 -10.43 -31.15 12.71
CA ALA A 229 -10.99 -31.28 14.06
C ALA A 229 -12.51 -31.56 14.05
N ALA A 230 -13.26 -30.91 13.15
CA ALA A 230 -14.71 -30.95 13.15
C ALA A 230 -15.33 -32.04 12.27
N ARG A 231 -14.60 -32.55 11.27
CA ARG A 231 -15.12 -33.52 10.30
C ARG A 231 -14.26 -34.80 10.22
N PRO A 232 -14.20 -35.59 11.30
CA PRO A 232 -13.43 -36.84 11.32
C PRO A 232 -13.95 -37.88 10.33
N ASP A 233 -15.20 -37.81 9.87
CA ASP A 233 -15.73 -38.80 8.91
C ASP A 233 -15.24 -38.56 7.47
N ASP A 234 -14.88 -37.31 7.13
CA ASP A 234 -14.44 -36.89 5.80
C ASP A 234 -12.99 -36.36 5.80
N TRP A 235 -12.22 -36.73 6.82
CA TRP A 235 -10.89 -36.16 7.05
C TRP A 235 -9.93 -36.49 5.91
N ARG A 236 -9.96 -37.71 5.37
CA ARG A 236 -9.04 -38.13 4.29
C ARG A 236 -9.28 -37.32 3.01
N THR A 237 -10.54 -37.18 2.60
CA THR A 237 -10.90 -36.44 1.39
C THR A 237 -10.60 -34.96 1.56
N GLY A 238 -11.01 -34.37 2.69
CA GLY A 238 -10.75 -32.96 3.01
C GLY A 238 -9.25 -32.67 3.06
N LEU A 239 -8.49 -33.53 3.76
CA LEU A 239 -7.04 -33.40 3.90
C LEU A 239 -6.35 -33.46 2.54
N TRP A 240 -6.65 -34.46 1.69
CA TRP A 240 -6.01 -34.56 0.37
C TRP A 240 -6.30 -33.34 -0.51
N ARG A 241 -7.52 -32.82 -0.47
CA ARG A 241 -7.92 -31.65 -1.24
C ARG A 241 -7.23 -30.36 -0.75
N LEU A 242 -7.15 -30.17 0.57
CA LEU A 242 -6.50 -29.01 1.18
C LEU A 242 -4.97 -29.08 1.07
N LEU A 243 -4.36 -30.23 1.36
CA LEU A 243 -2.93 -30.47 1.16
C LEU A 243 -2.55 -30.32 -0.31
N GLY A 244 -3.32 -30.89 -1.24
CA GLY A 244 -3.07 -30.75 -2.68
C GLY A 244 -3.08 -29.28 -3.12
N THR A 245 -4.02 -28.50 -2.60
CA THR A 245 -4.07 -27.04 -2.82
C THR A 245 -2.86 -26.34 -2.21
N GLY A 246 -2.53 -26.64 -0.94
CA GLY A 246 -1.41 -26.04 -0.22
C GLY A 246 -0.05 -26.35 -0.84
N LEU A 247 0.18 -27.60 -1.24
CA LEU A 247 1.45 -28.02 -1.87
C LEU A 247 1.65 -27.35 -3.23
N LEU A 248 0.63 -27.31 -4.09
CA LEU A 248 0.72 -26.65 -5.39
C LEU A 248 0.88 -25.13 -5.25
N ALA A 249 0.22 -24.53 -4.26
CA ALA A 249 0.39 -23.12 -3.91
C ALA A 249 1.80 -22.82 -3.38
N ALA A 250 2.36 -23.69 -2.54
CA ALA A 250 3.67 -23.51 -1.93
C ALA A 250 4.83 -23.53 -2.94
N LEU A 251 4.65 -24.11 -4.13
CA LEU A 251 5.66 -24.06 -5.20
C LEU A 251 6.04 -22.62 -5.61
N ALA A 252 5.14 -21.64 -5.48
CA ALA A 252 5.47 -20.23 -5.71
C ALA A 252 6.54 -19.69 -4.76
N LEU A 253 6.67 -20.29 -3.58
CA LEU A 253 7.62 -19.82 -2.57
C LEU A 253 9.07 -20.10 -2.99
N LEU A 254 9.34 -21.08 -3.84
CA LEU A 254 10.69 -21.37 -4.33
C LEU A 254 11.30 -20.16 -5.07
N PRO A 255 10.71 -19.67 -6.18
CA PRO A 255 11.21 -18.47 -6.85
C PRO A 255 11.13 -17.22 -5.96
N TYR A 256 10.11 -17.10 -5.12
CA TYR A 256 9.97 -15.97 -4.20
C TYR A 256 11.15 -15.87 -3.21
N LEU A 257 11.51 -16.98 -2.56
CA LEU A 257 12.63 -17.04 -1.61
C LEU A 257 13.98 -16.76 -2.28
N LEU A 258 14.16 -17.20 -3.54
CA LEU A 258 15.36 -16.88 -4.32
C LEU A 258 15.49 -15.39 -4.59
N LEU A 259 14.39 -14.69 -4.87
CA LEU A 259 14.40 -13.22 -5.02
C LEU A 259 14.64 -12.53 -3.67
N LEU A 260 13.99 -13.02 -2.60
CA LEU A 260 14.13 -12.46 -1.25
C LEU A 260 15.56 -12.61 -0.70
N ALA A 261 16.28 -13.67 -1.09
CA ALA A 261 17.69 -13.87 -0.76
C ALA A 261 18.62 -12.81 -1.39
N ARG A 262 18.15 -12.11 -2.43
CA ARG A 262 18.89 -11.04 -3.13
C ARG A 262 18.37 -9.63 -2.82
N ARG A 263 17.50 -9.49 -1.82
CA ARG A 263 16.93 -8.18 -1.46
C ARG A 263 18.02 -7.25 -0.91
N ALA A 264 17.90 -5.95 -1.19
CA ALA A 264 18.79 -4.95 -0.60
C ALA A 264 18.66 -4.85 0.93
N THR A 265 19.76 -4.55 1.60
CA THR A 265 19.80 -4.32 3.06
C THR A 265 18.99 -3.09 3.48
N THR A 266 18.89 -2.06 2.62
CA THR A 266 18.02 -0.89 2.83
C THR A 266 16.55 -1.29 2.98
N THR A 267 16.12 -2.35 2.30
CA THR A 267 14.76 -2.90 2.40
C THR A 267 14.43 -3.32 3.83
N ASP A 268 15.37 -3.97 4.54
CA ASP A 268 15.13 -4.47 5.90
C ASP A 268 14.92 -3.32 6.89
N ALA A 269 15.64 -2.21 6.72
CA ALA A 269 15.49 -1.01 7.54
C ALA A 269 14.14 -0.31 7.32
N VAL A 270 13.69 -0.20 6.07
CA VAL A 270 12.41 0.44 5.71
C VAL A 270 11.22 -0.42 6.18
N GLN A 271 11.35 -1.74 6.12
CA GLN A 271 10.29 -2.68 6.50
C GLN A 271 10.10 -2.84 8.01
N GLY A 272 10.94 -2.23 8.86
CA GLY A 272 10.73 -2.25 10.31
C GLY A 272 10.63 -3.66 10.91
N LEU A 273 11.37 -4.62 10.34
CA LEU A 273 11.39 -6.01 10.80
C LEU A 273 11.91 -6.09 12.24
N ALA A 274 11.07 -6.51 13.17
CA ALA A 274 11.38 -6.58 14.59
C ALA A 274 11.53 -8.03 15.06
N ARG A 275 12.45 -8.29 16.00
CA ARG A 275 12.61 -9.60 16.64
C ARG A 275 11.82 -9.63 17.94
N SER A 276 10.91 -10.58 18.09
CA SER A 276 10.10 -10.78 19.29
C SER A 276 9.45 -12.16 19.27
N HIS A 277 9.15 -12.71 20.45
CA HIS A 277 8.25 -13.86 20.62
C HIS A 277 7.00 -13.48 21.44
N ALA A 278 6.86 -12.21 21.85
CA ALA A 278 5.72 -11.78 22.63
C ALA A 278 4.45 -11.78 21.76
N PRO A 279 3.33 -12.33 22.25
CA PRO A 279 2.06 -12.29 21.54
C PRO A 279 1.52 -10.85 21.45
N ASP A 280 0.81 -10.56 20.36
CA ASP A 280 0.05 -9.32 20.17
C ASP A 280 -1.43 -9.74 20.08
N LEU A 281 -2.20 -9.49 21.15
CA LEU A 281 -3.58 -9.99 21.30
C LEU A 281 -4.61 -8.86 21.49
N THR A 282 -4.18 -7.62 21.30
CA THR A 282 -4.98 -6.43 21.63
C THR A 282 -5.38 -5.63 20.40
N ARG A 283 -5.11 -6.14 19.19
CA ARG A 283 -5.48 -5.44 17.98
C ARG A 283 -6.98 -5.54 17.75
N ARG A 284 -7.54 -4.47 17.19
CA ARG A 284 -8.99 -4.36 16.99
C ARG A 284 -9.56 -5.53 16.17
N PRO A 285 -8.97 -5.96 15.04
CA PRO A 285 -9.51 -7.10 14.30
C PRO A 285 -9.47 -8.43 15.08
N GLU A 286 -8.54 -8.60 16.05
CA GLU A 286 -8.52 -9.79 16.93
C GLU A 286 -9.67 -9.77 17.91
N LEU A 287 -9.94 -8.62 18.53
CA LEU A 287 -11.09 -8.44 19.42
C LEU A 287 -12.41 -8.72 18.68
N PHE A 288 -12.53 -8.23 17.44
CA PHE A 288 -13.68 -8.57 16.58
C PHE A 288 -13.74 -10.07 16.28
N GLY A 289 -12.62 -10.69 15.89
CA GLY A 289 -12.52 -12.14 15.67
C GLY A 289 -12.95 -12.95 16.89
N PHE A 290 -12.50 -12.56 18.09
CA PHE A 290 -12.86 -13.19 19.36
C PHE A 290 -14.38 -13.16 19.60
N VAL A 291 -15.00 -11.99 19.46
CA VAL A 291 -16.44 -11.82 19.65
C VAL A 291 -17.23 -12.68 18.66
N ILE A 292 -16.78 -12.78 17.41
CA ILE A 292 -17.42 -13.62 16.38
C ILE A 292 -17.29 -15.10 16.74
N LEU A 293 -16.11 -15.56 17.16
CA LEU A 293 -15.89 -16.94 17.61
C LEU A 293 -16.77 -17.29 18.82
N LEU A 294 -16.87 -16.38 19.79
CA LEU A 294 -17.76 -16.54 20.94
C LEU A 294 -19.23 -16.62 20.51
N ALA A 295 -19.68 -15.76 19.58
CA ALA A 295 -21.04 -15.80 19.05
C ALA A 295 -21.34 -17.12 18.32
N LEU A 296 -20.41 -17.63 17.51
CA LEU A 296 -20.53 -18.93 16.85
C LEU A 296 -20.57 -20.07 17.86
N ALA A 297 -19.71 -20.06 18.88
CA ALA A 297 -19.68 -21.07 19.93
C ALA A 297 -21.00 -21.09 20.73
N LEU A 298 -21.51 -19.92 21.13
CA LEU A 298 -22.79 -19.80 21.83
C LEU A 298 -23.98 -20.21 20.95
N ALA A 299 -23.95 -19.89 19.66
CA ALA A 299 -24.99 -20.32 18.74
C ALA A 299 -24.97 -21.83 18.51
N ALA A 300 -23.79 -22.43 18.41
CA ALA A 300 -23.62 -23.88 18.32
C ALA A 300 -24.08 -24.59 19.60
N TRP A 301 -23.69 -24.08 20.77
CA TRP A 301 -24.09 -24.61 22.07
C TRP A 301 -25.62 -24.55 22.27
N ARG A 302 -26.26 -23.47 21.80
CA ARG A 302 -27.72 -23.34 21.79
C ARG A 302 -28.42 -24.11 20.66
N GLY A 303 -27.68 -24.90 19.88
CA GLY A 303 -28.22 -25.67 18.77
C GLY A 303 -28.83 -24.81 17.66
N ARG A 304 -28.44 -23.52 17.53
CA ARG A 304 -28.89 -22.63 16.44
C ARG A 304 -28.10 -22.84 15.15
N ILE A 305 -26.87 -23.32 15.24
CA ILE A 305 -26.04 -23.69 14.09
C ILE A 305 -25.37 -25.03 14.35
N ALA A 306 -25.08 -25.78 13.29
CA ALA A 306 -24.26 -26.98 13.40
C ALA A 306 -22.77 -26.60 13.34
N TRP A 307 -22.03 -26.86 14.41
CA TRP A 307 -20.60 -26.50 14.47
C TRP A 307 -19.72 -27.28 13.49
N ARG A 308 -20.16 -28.48 13.08
CA ARG A 308 -19.50 -29.31 12.07
C ARG A 308 -19.86 -28.94 10.63
N GLU A 309 -20.81 -28.03 10.43
CA GLU A 309 -21.24 -27.64 9.10
C GLU A 309 -20.12 -26.86 8.39
N PRO A 310 -19.82 -27.16 7.11
CA PRO A 310 -18.77 -26.48 6.36
C PRO A 310 -18.83 -24.96 6.44
N ALA A 311 -20.04 -24.37 6.40
CA ALA A 311 -20.21 -22.92 6.40
C ALA A 311 -19.82 -22.30 7.75
N THR A 312 -20.12 -22.98 8.86
CA THR A 312 -19.68 -22.58 10.21
C THR A 312 -18.16 -22.61 10.32
N LEU A 313 -17.51 -23.65 9.77
CA LEU A 313 -16.05 -23.76 9.76
C LEU A 313 -15.40 -22.65 8.91
N CYS A 314 -16.01 -22.28 7.79
CA CYS A 314 -15.55 -21.17 6.95
C CYS A 314 -15.67 -19.81 7.67
N ALA A 315 -16.80 -19.55 8.34
CA ALA A 315 -16.97 -18.34 9.13
C ALA A 315 -15.93 -18.26 10.27
N ALA A 316 -15.73 -19.37 10.99
CA ALA A 316 -14.73 -19.46 12.06
C ALA A 316 -13.30 -19.33 11.54
N SER A 317 -12.95 -19.87 10.36
CA SER A 317 -11.60 -19.75 9.81
C SER A 317 -11.26 -18.31 9.48
N PHE A 318 -12.20 -17.52 8.95
CA PHE A 318 -12.00 -16.07 8.76
C PHE A 318 -11.84 -15.31 10.08
N ALA A 319 -12.59 -15.68 11.12
CA ALA A 319 -12.47 -15.06 12.44
C ALA A 319 -11.14 -15.38 13.14
N LEU A 320 -10.49 -16.50 12.78
CA LEU A 320 -9.17 -16.91 13.29
C LEU A 320 -7.99 -16.21 12.59
N VAL A 321 -8.17 -15.70 11.36
CA VAL A 321 -7.09 -15.06 10.59
C VAL A 321 -6.36 -13.96 11.36
N PRO A 322 -7.05 -13.00 12.03
CA PRO A 322 -6.38 -11.94 12.79
C PRO A 322 -5.36 -12.50 13.80
N PHE A 323 -5.75 -13.50 14.59
CA PHE A 323 -4.87 -14.12 15.58
C PHE A 323 -3.63 -14.73 14.93
N ALA A 324 -3.80 -15.41 13.80
CA ALA A 324 -2.68 -16.04 13.10
C ALA A 324 -1.69 -15.02 12.53
N VAL A 325 -2.18 -13.96 11.86
CA VAL A 325 -1.30 -13.01 11.16
C VAL A 325 -0.61 -12.02 12.09
N PHE A 326 -1.27 -11.59 13.18
CA PHE A 326 -0.66 -10.68 14.15
C PHE A 326 0.30 -11.36 15.12
N ASN A 327 0.20 -12.70 15.26
CA ASN A 327 1.05 -13.49 16.12
C ASN A 327 2.07 -14.34 15.34
N GLN A 328 2.38 -13.96 14.09
CA GLN A 328 3.39 -14.61 13.25
C GLN A 328 4.77 -14.73 13.94
N GLN A 329 5.10 -13.80 14.84
CA GLN A 329 6.34 -13.75 15.59
C GLN A 329 6.47 -14.88 16.62
N ILE A 330 5.36 -15.45 17.09
CA ILE A 330 5.39 -16.61 18.01
C ILE A 330 6.12 -17.77 17.33
N VAL A 331 5.82 -18.01 16.04
CA VAL A 331 6.41 -19.09 15.25
C VAL A 331 7.74 -18.69 14.61
N THR A 332 7.82 -17.48 14.07
CA THR A 332 8.98 -17.05 13.24
C THR A 332 10.07 -16.31 14.02
N GLY A 333 9.80 -15.90 15.26
CA GLY A 333 10.65 -14.98 16.03
C GLY A 333 10.73 -13.56 15.45
N ARG A 334 9.92 -13.25 14.43
CA ARG A 334 9.96 -11.99 13.68
C ARG A 334 8.56 -11.40 13.50
N SER A 335 8.42 -10.11 13.76
CA SER A 335 7.21 -9.33 13.49
C SER A 335 7.49 -8.36 12.35
N LEU A 336 6.72 -8.48 11.27
CA LEU A 336 6.81 -7.61 10.10
C LEU A 336 5.54 -6.77 9.98
N GLN A 337 5.69 -5.47 10.24
CA GLN A 337 4.68 -4.39 10.17
C GLN A 337 3.21 -4.83 10.37
N PRO A 338 2.81 -5.30 11.57
CA PRO A 338 1.45 -5.77 11.84
C PRO A 338 0.33 -4.79 11.43
N MET A 339 0.61 -3.48 11.44
CA MET A 339 -0.31 -2.45 10.96
C MET A 339 -0.86 -2.70 9.54
N HIS A 340 -0.06 -3.28 8.64
CA HIS A 340 -0.52 -3.59 7.29
C HIS A 340 -1.56 -4.71 7.27
N TYR A 341 -1.40 -5.75 8.09
CA TYR A 341 -2.45 -6.75 8.27
C TYR A 341 -3.72 -6.10 8.81
N GLU A 342 -3.58 -5.25 9.82
CA GLU A 342 -4.71 -4.58 10.47
C GLU A 342 -5.58 -3.82 9.46
N GLN A 343 -4.95 -3.05 8.59
CA GLN A 343 -5.64 -2.12 7.70
C GLN A 343 -6.09 -2.74 6.38
N PHE A 344 -5.30 -3.66 5.83
CA PHE A 344 -5.47 -4.11 4.45
C PHE A 344 -6.10 -5.49 4.31
N ILE A 345 -6.18 -6.30 5.38
CA ILE A 345 -6.80 -7.63 5.26
C ILE A 345 -7.50 -8.19 6.51
N ALA A 346 -6.92 -8.05 7.72
CA ALA A 346 -7.46 -8.68 8.92
C ALA A 346 -8.84 -8.13 9.30
N ASN A 347 -9.05 -6.82 9.10
CA ASN A 347 -10.35 -6.17 9.21
C ASN A 347 -11.38 -6.73 8.22
N TYR A 348 -11.01 -6.92 6.96
CA TYR A 348 -11.91 -7.46 5.94
C TYR A 348 -12.20 -8.96 6.16
N ALA A 349 -11.23 -9.73 6.65
CA ALA A 349 -11.43 -11.11 7.08
C ALA A 349 -12.41 -11.19 8.26
N ALA A 350 -12.22 -10.34 9.28
CA ALA A 350 -13.13 -10.28 10.44
C ALA A 350 -14.56 -9.84 10.02
N LEU A 351 -14.70 -8.85 9.14
CA LEU A 351 -16.02 -8.44 8.63
C LEU A 351 -16.68 -9.53 7.78
N THR A 352 -15.89 -10.25 6.98
CA THR A 352 -16.39 -11.42 6.22
C THR A 352 -16.89 -12.49 7.18
N ALA A 353 -16.14 -12.79 8.25
CA ALA A 353 -16.57 -13.71 9.30
C ALA A 353 -17.86 -13.24 9.99
N ALA A 354 -17.97 -11.96 10.31
CA ALA A 354 -19.16 -11.38 10.93
C ALA A 354 -20.40 -11.53 10.04
N CYS A 355 -20.28 -11.22 8.74
CA CYS A 355 -21.34 -11.39 7.76
C CYS A 355 -21.82 -12.85 7.65
N LEU A 356 -20.88 -13.78 7.56
CA LEU A 356 -21.20 -15.21 7.48
C LEU A 356 -21.83 -15.71 8.78
N ALA A 357 -21.24 -15.38 9.94
CA ALA A 357 -21.75 -15.77 11.25
C ALA A 357 -23.16 -15.22 11.51
N ALA A 358 -23.40 -13.94 11.25
CA ALA A 358 -24.71 -13.32 11.41
C ALA A 358 -25.76 -14.01 10.52
N THR A 359 -25.40 -14.34 9.28
CA THR A 359 -26.29 -15.06 8.35
C THR A 359 -26.63 -16.46 8.87
N LEU A 360 -25.63 -17.23 9.30
CA LEU A 360 -25.83 -18.58 9.83
C LEU A 360 -26.69 -18.57 11.10
N ILE A 361 -26.41 -17.64 12.02
CA ILE A 361 -27.15 -17.50 13.28
C ILE A 361 -28.60 -17.06 13.03
N TRP A 362 -28.83 -16.16 12.06
CA TRP A 362 -30.19 -15.73 11.70
C TRP A 362 -30.99 -16.92 11.18
N ARG A 363 -30.47 -17.66 10.20
CA ARG A 363 -31.22 -18.73 9.54
C ARG A 363 -31.60 -19.87 10.48
N GLY A 364 -30.75 -20.16 11.47
CA GLY A 364 -30.96 -21.29 12.35
C GLY A 364 -30.72 -22.65 11.65
N PRO A 365 -31.00 -23.78 12.32
CA PRO A 365 -30.61 -25.11 11.84
C PRO A 365 -31.58 -25.71 10.82
N HIS A 366 -32.82 -25.22 10.79
CA HIS A 366 -33.95 -25.89 10.11
C HIS A 366 -34.43 -25.15 8.87
N SER A 367 -33.68 -24.16 8.39
CA SER A 367 -34.22 -23.20 7.45
C SER A 367 -33.53 -23.15 6.11
N THR A 368 -34.00 -24.00 5.22
CA THR A 368 -33.90 -23.81 3.77
C THR A 368 -34.94 -22.80 3.25
N SER A 369 -35.85 -22.30 4.09
CA SER A 369 -37.07 -21.57 3.69
C SER A 369 -37.34 -20.24 4.42
N VAL A 370 -36.55 -19.83 5.43
CA VAL A 370 -36.73 -18.51 6.08
C VAL A 370 -36.39 -17.47 5.04
N ARG A 371 -37.45 -16.85 4.53
CA ARG A 371 -37.38 -15.78 3.56
C ARG A 371 -36.61 -14.64 4.20
N THR A 372 -35.33 -14.52 3.85
CA THR A 372 -34.46 -13.43 4.33
C THR A 372 -35.20 -12.13 4.07
N GLN A 373 -35.45 -11.35 5.13
CA GLN A 373 -36.25 -10.14 5.01
C GLN A 373 -35.49 -9.13 4.15
N THR A 374 -35.82 -9.06 2.85
CA THR A 374 -35.12 -8.21 1.87
C THR A 374 -35.02 -6.77 2.35
N ARG A 375 -36.04 -6.26 3.06
CA ARG A 375 -36.04 -4.90 3.63
C ARG A 375 -34.90 -4.69 4.64
N ALA A 376 -34.67 -5.65 5.54
CA ALA A 376 -33.59 -5.57 6.51
C ALA A 376 -32.22 -5.65 5.84
N LEU A 377 -32.06 -6.53 4.85
CA LEU A 377 -30.83 -6.63 4.05
C LEU A 377 -30.53 -5.33 3.29
N VAL A 378 -31.55 -4.71 2.67
CA VAL A 378 -31.43 -3.42 1.98
C VAL A 378 -31.05 -2.33 2.97
N LEU A 379 -31.68 -2.27 4.15
CA LEU A 379 -31.35 -1.27 5.17
C LEU A 379 -29.89 -1.42 5.63
N VAL A 380 -29.44 -2.64 5.93
CA VAL A 380 -28.04 -2.92 6.31
C VAL A 380 -27.08 -2.49 5.21
N ALA A 381 -27.38 -2.83 3.95
CA ALA A 381 -26.57 -2.45 2.81
C ALA A 381 -26.49 -0.92 2.64
N LEU A 382 -27.62 -0.22 2.78
CA LEU A 382 -27.69 1.24 2.68
C LEU A 382 -26.94 1.93 3.84
N LEU A 383 -27.06 1.43 5.07
CA LEU A 383 -26.31 1.97 6.21
C LEU A 383 -24.80 1.80 6.02
N ALA A 384 -24.35 0.60 5.64
CA ALA A 384 -22.94 0.35 5.37
C ALA A 384 -22.42 1.20 4.20
N PHE A 385 -23.21 1.32 3.13
CA PHE A 385 -22.89 2.20 2.01
C PHE A 385 -22.84 3.67 2.43
N GLY A 386 -23.73 4.12 3.31
CA GLY A 386 -23.74 5.46 3.88
C GLY A 386 -22.47 5.77 4.67
N VAL A 387 -21.95 4.80 5.44
CA VAL A 387 -20.64 4.95 6.11
C VAL A 387 -19.53 5.08 5.06
N GLY A 388 -19.53 4.25 4.02
CA GLY A 388 -18.57 4.36 2.92
C GLY A 388 -18.63 5.71 2.21
N LEU A 389 -19.83 6.24 1.98
CA LEU A 389 -20.05 7.57 1.41
C LEU A 389 -19.49 8.67 2.30
N MET A 390 -19.76 8.62 3.61
CA MET A 390 -19.20 9.56 4.58
C MET A 390 -17.66 9.53 4.56
N GLU A 391 -17.06 8.34 4.61
CA GLU A 391 -15.60 8.17 4.51
C GLU A 391 -15.04 8.82 3.23
N THR A 392 -15.67 8.55 2.09
CA THR A 392 -15.30 9.15 0.80
C THR A 392 -15.40 10.68 0.82
N LEU A 393 -16.51 11.24 1.29
CA LEU A 393 -16.76 12.67 1.26
C LEU A 393 -15.81 13.45 2.18
N VAL A 394 -15.63 12.97 3.42
CA VAL A 394 -14.77 13.62 4.42
C VAL A 394 -13.33 13.64 3.94
N GLU A 395 -12.82 12.51 3.46
CA GLU A 395 -11.42 12.43 3.06
C GLU A 395 -11.16 13.12 1.72
N THR A 396 -12.10 13.09 0.79
CA THR A 396 -12.00 13.90 -0.44
C THR A 396 -11.87 15.37 -0.10
N LYS A 397 -12.71 15.89 0.80
CA LYS A 397 -12.63 17.29 1.24
C LYS A 397 -11.30 17.60 1.95
N ARG A 398 -10.84 16.69 2.81
CA ARG A 398 -9.60 16.86 3.58
C ARG A 398 -8.36 16.94 2.70
N TYR A 399 -8.26 16.08 1.68
CA TYR A 399 -7.09 16.00 0.80
C TYR A 399 -7.22 16.83 -0.47
N LEU A 400 -8.35 17.50 -0.69
CA LEU A 400 -8.55 18.35 -1.87
C LEU A 400 -7.45 19.42 -2.04
N PRO A 401 -7.03 20.19 -1.01
CA PRO A 401 -5.98 21.20 -1.18
C PRO A 401 -4.65 20.61 -1.66
N THR A 402 -4.25 19.47 -1.11
CA THR A 402 -3.02 18.76 -1.52
C THR A 402 -3.12 18.27 -2.97
N ASN A 403 -4.27 17.69 -3.35
CA ASN A 403 -4.47 17.19 -4.72
C ASN A 403 -4.58 18.32 -5.76
N LEU A 404 -5.15 19.47 -5.40
CA LEU A 404 -5.16 20.67 -6.25
C LEU A 404 -3.73 21.16 -6.51
N LYS A 405 -2.90 21.22 -5.46
CA LYS A 405 -1.50 21.62 -5.56
C LYS A 405 -0.71 20.65 -6.46
N ARG A 406 -0.88 19.33 -6.28
CA ARG A 406 -0.20 18.32 -7.09
C ARG A 406 -0.62 18.33 -8.57
N ASP A 407 -1.91 18.51 -8.85
CA ASP A 407 -2.37 18.68 -10.22
C ASP A 407 -1.76 19.95 -10.86
N GLU A 408 -1.62 21.05 -10.10
CA GLU A 408 -0.94 22.24 -10.60
C GLU A 408 0.56 22.01 -10.85
N GLU A 409 1.24 21.32 -9.93
CA GLU A 409 2.66 20.92 -10.07
C GLU A 409 2.92 20.11 -11.32
N ARG A 410 1.98 19.24 -11.71
CA ARG A 410 2.11 18.37 -12.87
C ARG A 410 2.50 19.12 -14.15
N ARG A 411 2.09 20.39 -14.31
CA ARG A 411 2.46 21.22 -15.48
C ARG A 411 3.97 21.40 -15.61
N VAL A 412 4.67 21.73 -14.52
CA VAL A 412 6.14 21.91 -14.55
C VAL A 412 6.86 20.58 -14.73
N LEU A 413 6.28 19.49 -14.22
CA LEU A 413 6.82 18.14 -14.37
C LEU A 413 6.67 17.60 -15.80
N LEU A 414 5.55 17.90 -16.48
CA LEU A 414 5.37 17.58 -17.90
C LEU A 414 6.36 18.35 -18.78
N ARG A 415 6.64 19.62 -18.44
CA ARG A 415 7.68 20.39 -19.12
C ARG A 415 9.06 19.75 -18.93
N LEU A 416 9.40 19.41 -17.69
CA LEU A 416 10.66 18.73 -17.36
C LEU A 416 10.79 17.41 -18.13
N ASP A 417 9.74 16.57 -18.17
CA ASP A 417 9.74 15.32 -18.94
C ASP A 417 10.07 15.57 -20.43
N GLY A 418 9.44 16.59 -21.03
CA GLY A 418 9.76 17.03 -22.40
C GLY A 418 11.23 17.36 -22.61
N LEU A 419 11.84 18.13 -21.70
CA LEU A 419 13.28 18.48 -21.75
C LEU A 419 14.19 17.25 -21.57
N THR A 420 13.82 16.31 -20.69
CA THR A 420 14.63 15.11 -20.48
C THR A 420 14.60 14.14 -21.66
N ARG A 421 13.54 14.19 -22.50
CA ARG A 421 13.43 13.35 -23.71
C ARG A 421 14.30 13.83 -24.86
N THR A 422 14.66 15.11 -24.91
CA THR A 422 15.50 15.69 -25.98
C THR A 422 16.99 15.43 -25.80
N ILE A 423 17.41 14.82 -24.69
CA ILE A 423 18.82 14.48 -24.43
C ILE A 423 19.20 13.25 -25.29
N SER A 424 20.09 13.47 -26.26
CA SER A 424 20.36 12.57 -27.40
C SER A 424 21.04 11.23 -27.08
N SER A 425 21.44 10.99 -25.83
CA SER A 425 21.97 9.70 -25.38
C SER A 425 21.38 9.36 -24.01
N PRO A 426 20.43 8.42 -23.90
CA PRO A 426 19.81 8.11 -22.62
C PRO A 426 20.59 6.99 -21.93
N GLN A 427 21.90 7.16 -21.71
CA GLN A 427 22.54 6.34 -20.70
C GLN A 427 21.99 6.76 -19.33
N VAL A 428 21.60 5.80 -18.52
CA VAL A 428 20.95 6.02 -17.22
C VAL A 428 21.83 6.86 -16.27
N ALA A 429 23.16 6.84 -16.45
CA ALA A 429 24.11 7.71 -15.74
C ALA A 429 23.97 9.21 -16.06
N GLU A 430 23.40 9.54 -17.22
CA GLU A 430 23.27 10.90 -17.78
C GLU A 430 21.90 11.56 -17.50
N TYR A 431 21.00 10.87 -16.79
CA TYR A 431 19.69 11.45 -16.46
C TYR A 431 19.85 12.74 -15.63
N PRO A 432 19.19 13.85 -15.97
CA PRO A 432 19.34 15.09 -15.22
C PRO A 432 18.90 14.93 -13.77
N VAL A 433 19.59 15.63 -12.86
CA VAL A 433 19.25 15.64 -11.43
C VAL A 433 18.51 16.91 -11.10
N VAL A 434 17.38 16.76 -10.41
CA VAL A 434 16.48 17.84 -10.06
C VAL A 434 16.53 18.11 -8.57
N LEU A 435 16.70 19.38 -8.19
CA LEU A 435 16.47 19.84 -6.83
C LEU A 435 15.03 20.35 -6.71
N CYS A 436 14.27 19.74 -5.79
CA CYS A 436 12.94 20.21 -5.39
C CYS A 436 12.99 20.58 -3.89
N PRO A 437 12.76 21.85 -3.52
CA PRO A 437 12.73 22.26 -2.12
C PRO A 437 11.59 21.61 -1.34
N ASP A 438 10.43 21.42 -1.98
CA ASP A 438 9.32 20.68 -1.40
C ASP A 438 9.58 19.17 -1.52
N PRO A 439 9.67 18.43 -0.40
CA PRO A 439 9.92 17.00 -0.42
C PRO A 439 8.80 16.19 -1.10
N PHE A 440 7.56 16.67 -1.10
CA PHE A 440 6.46 15.98 -1.77
C PHE A 440 6.54 16.16 -3.29
N GLN A 441 6.89 17.35 -3.75
CA GLN A 441 7.17 17.59 -5.17
C GLN A 441 8.35 16.74 -5.65
N ALA A 442 9.36 16.52 -4.81
CA ALA A 442 10.48 15.63 -5.13
C ALA A 442 10.02 14.17 -5.37
N ASP A 443 9.02 13.69 -4.62
CA ASP A 443 8.43 12.36 -4.85
C ASP A 443 7.61 12.29 -6.16
N ASP A 444 6.99 13.41 -6.56
CA ASP A 444 6.16 13.49 -7.76
C ASP A 444 6.97 13.57 -9.07
N VAL A 445 8.21 14.09 -9.05
CA VAL A 445 9.08 14.17 -10.25
C VAL A 445 9.16 12.84 -11.01
N PRO A 446 9.60 11.71 -10.41
CA PRO A 446 9.72 10.45 -11.13
C PRO A 446 8.37 9.83 -11.54
N MET A 447 7.25 10.28 -10.98
CA MET A 447 5.90 9.84 -11.39
C MET A 447 5.51 10.37 -12.77
N VAL A 448 6.12 11.48 -13.20
CA VAL A 448 5.86 12.14 -14.49
C VAL A 448 7.08 12.04 -15.39
N ALA A 449 8.22 12.56 -14.95
CA ALA A 449 9.47 12.61 -15.71
C ALA A 449 10.32 11.35 -15.42
N ALA A 450 10.04 10.24 -16.11
CA ALA A 450 10.69 8.94 -15.86
C ALA A 450 12.22 8.93 -16.08
N ARG A 451 12.74 9.93 -16.82
CA ARG A 451 14.16 10.15 -17.12
C ARG A 451 14.78 11.28 -16.30
N ALA A 452 14.10 11.76 -15.26
CA ALA A 452 14.65 12.70 -14.30
C ALA A 452 14.99 11.97 -12.99
N ARG A 453 16.16 12.28 -12.44
CA ARG A 453 16.56 11.90 -11.08
C ARG A 453 16.26 13.04 -10.14
N VAL A 454 16.14 12.76 -8.86
CA VAL A 454 16.03 13.80 -7.83
C VAL A 454 17.25 13.79 -6.94
N LEU A 455 17.62 14.97 -6.43
CA LEU A 455 18.72 15.09 -5.47
C LEU A 455 18.40 14.24 -4.24
N TRP A 456 17.22 14.45 -3.67
CA TRP A 456 16.70 13.72 -2.53
C TRP A 456 15.17 13.70 -2.57
N ALA A 457 14.57 12.62 -2.09
CA ALA A 457 13.14 12.50 -1.87
C ALA A 457 12.86 11.52 -0.73
N PRO A 458 11.73 11.66 -0.01
CA PRO A 458 11.37 10.77 1.10
C PRO A 458 11.44 9.28 0.74
N HIS A 459 10.92 8.88 -0.43
CA HIS A 459 10.85 7.46 -0.83
C HIS A 459 12.10 6.90 -1.48
N MET A 460 13.14 7.70 -1.65
CA MET A 460 14.41 7.24 -2.25
C MET A 460 15.04 6.08 -1.47
N SER A 461 14.85 6.02 -0.13
CA SER A 461 15.36 4.92 0.70
C SER A 461 14.65 3.59 0.50
N SER A 462 13.47 3.59 -0.14
CA SER A 462 12.70 2.38 -0.42
C SER A 462 13.26 1.59 -1.61
N PHE A 463 14.26 2.15 -2.31
CA PHE A 463 14.92 1.53 -3.46
C PHE A 463 16.38 1.17 -3.15
N PRO A 464 16.92 0.13 -3.81
CA PRO A 464 18.22 -0.46 -3.52
C PRO A 464 19.42 0.36 -4.05
N GLY A 465 19.19 1.47 -4.75
CA GLY A 465 20.26 2.19 -5.46
C GLY A 465 21.15 3.05 -4.58
N LEU A 466 20.86 3.24 -3.28
CA LEU A 466 21.64 4.12 -2.41
C LEU A 466 22.80 3.40 -1.71
N GLN A 467 23.95 4.08 -1.65
CA GLN A 467 25.09 3.65 -0.85
C GLN A 467 24.84 3.93 0.64
N PRO A 468 25.55 3.22 1.55
CA PRO A 468 25.44 3.49 2.99
C PRO A 468 25.72 4.97 3.31
N GLY A 469 24.81 5.62 4.03
CA GLY A 469 24.92 7.04 4.41
C GLY A 469 24.50 8.05 3.34
N GLU A 470 24.42 7.65 2.06
CA GLU A 470 24.12 8.55 0.94
C GLU A 470 22.75 9.23 1.07
N TYR A 471 21.73 8.50 1.55
CA TYR A 471 20.39 9.08 1.79
C TYR A 471 20.46 10.32 2.68
N ARG A 472 21.25 10.24 3.76
CA ARG A 472 21.39 11.33 4.73
C ARG A 472 22.21 12.47 4.15
N GLU A 473 23.28 12.15 3.45
CA GLU A 473 24.11 13.17 2.79
C GLU A 473 23.30 13.98 1.77
N ARG A 474 22.48 13.31 0.95
CA ARG A 474 21.58 13.95 -0.01
C ARG A 474 20.51 14.81 0.67
N LEU A 475 19.95 14.37 1.80
CA LEU A 475 19.05 15.20 2.62
C LEU A 475 19.76 16.46 3.09
N PHE A 476 20.95 16.32 3.67
CA PHE A 476 21.73 17.47 4.16
C PHE A 476 22.08 18.44 3.03
N ARG A 477 22.43 17.92 1.85
CA ARG A 477 22.68 18.73 0.67
C ARG A 477 21.45 19.49 0.20
N GLN A 478 20.28 18.84 0.15
CA GLN A 478 19.02 19.51 -0.17
C GLN A 478 18.73 20.65 0.82
N LEU A 479 18.89 20.41 2.12
CA LEU A 479 18.67 21.40 3.16
C LEU A 479 19.65 22.58 3.04
N TYR A 480 20.92 22.29 2.75
CA TYR A 480 21.95 23.30 2.53
C TYR A 480 21.59 24.20 1.33
N TYR A 481 21.28 23.61 0.17
CA TYR A 481 20.93 24.36 -1.04
C TYR A 481 19.64 25.17 -0.91
N THR A 482 18.74 24.78 0.00
CA THR A 482 17.46 25.46 0.25
C THR A 482 17.50 26.45 1.42
N GLY A 483 18.70 26.82 1.88
CA GLY A 483 18.89 27.88 2.88
C GLY A 483 18.47 27.49 4.30
N VAL A 484 18.45 26.19 4.61
CA VAL A 484 18.22 25.72 5.98
C VAL A 484 19.55 25.76 6.72
N ASP A 485 19.73 26.75 7.58
CA ASP A 485 20.90 26.82 8.47
C ASP A 485 20.78 25.82 9.66
N PRO A 486 21.86 25.62 10.44
CA PRO A 486 21.82 24.72 11.60
C PRO A 486 20.76 25.07 12.66
N GLN A 487 20.41 26.34 12.83
CA GLN A 487 19.40 26.77 13.79
C GLN A 487 18.00 26.38 13.31
N ARG A 488 17.68 26.63 12.04
CA ARG A 488 16.44 26.18 11.38
C ARG A 488 16.35 24.67 11.40
N PHE A 489 17.43 23.95 11.10
CA PHE A 489 17.47 22.50 11.19
C PHE A 489 17.10 22.00 12.60
N ALA A 490 17.70 22.59 13.63
CA ALA A 490 17.42 22.22 15.03
C ALA A 490 15.97 22.50 15.41
N ALA A 491 15.42 23.64 14.99
CA ALA A 491 14.02 23.99 15.21
C ALA A 491 13.08 22.95 14.57
N ARG A 492 13.30 22.62 13.29
CA ARG A 492 12.51 21.60 12.57
C ARG A 492 12.62 20.23 13.22
N ALA A 493 13.82 19.81 13.62
CA ALA A 493 14.02 18.53 14.29
C ALA A 493 13.32 18.45 15.66
N ALA A 494 13.10 19.59 16.33
CA ALA A 494 12.39 19.66 17.60
C ALA A 494 10.86 19.70 17.45
N SER A 495 10.34 20.35 16.40
CA SER A 495 8.89 20.62 16.27
C SER A 495 8.17 19.88 15.15
N GLU A 496 8.88 19.44 14.10
CA GLU A 496 8.25 18.85 12.91
C GLU A 496 8.33 17.33 12.92
N ARG A 497 7.21 16.69 13.25
CA ARG A 497 7.11 15.23 13.21
C ARG A 497 7.44 14.65 11.83
N ALA A 498 6.98 15.29 10.75
CA ALA A 498 7.27 14.87 9.37
C ALA A 498 8.79 14.83 9.09
N PHE A 499 9.54 15.79 9.64
CA PHE A 499 10.98 15.86 9.47
C PHE A 499 11.71 14.74 10.22
N LEU A 500 11.19 14.30 11.37
CA LEU A 500 11.74 13.14 12.09
C LEU A 500 11.67 11.84 11.28
N TYR A 501 10.65 11.65 10.43
CA TYR A 501 10.60 10.50 9.52
C TYR A 501 11.78 10.49 8.54
N GLN A 502 12.21 11.66 8.08
CA GLN A 502 13.32 11.81 7.14
C GLN A 502 14.67 11.55 7.83
N LEU A 503 14.82 11.96 9.09
CA LEU A 503 16.08 11.81 9.84
C LEU A 503 16.30 10.39 10.41
N PHE A 504 15.25 9.78 10.96
CA PHE A 504 15.34 8.53 11.73
C PHE A 504 14.66 7.34 11.06
N GLY A 505 13.96 7.56 9.95
CA GLY A 505 13.20 6.53 9.24
C GLY A 505 11.84 6.23 9.87
N TRP A 506 10.99 5.58 9.07
CA TRP A 506 9.59 5.28 9.43
C TRP A 506 9.44 4.43 10.69
N ALA A 507 10.28 3.39 10.85
CA ALA A 507 10.18 2.46 11.98
C ALA A 507 10.45 3.14 13.35
N ARG A 508 11.31 4.16 13.40
CA ARG A 508 11.60 4.94 14.63
C ARG A 508 10.60 6.08 14.82
N ALA A 509 10.12 6.71 13.75
CA ALA A 509 9.18 7.82 13.84
C ALA A 509 7.70 7.38 14.08
N ASN A 510 7.37 6.10 13.82
CA ASN A 510 6.01 5.57 13.98
C ASN A 510 5.94 4.34 14.89
N ARG A 511 5.42 4.54 16.12
CA ARG A 511 5.21 3.48 17.11
C ARG A 511 4.35 2.30 16.68
N ARG A 512 3.54 2.44 15.61
CA ARG A 512 2.68 1.35 15.13
C ARG A 512 3.37 0.40 14.15
N LEU A 513 4.54 0.78 13.63
CA LEU A 513 5.28 -0.03 12.66
C LEU A 513 6.19 -1.09 13.31
N ASN A 514 6.60 -0.87 14.56
CA ASN A 514 7.57 -1.72 15.25
C ASN A 514 7.08 -2.05 16.67
N VAL A 515 7.03 -3.34 17.02
CA VAL A 515 6.66 -3.83 18.36
C VAL A 515 7.68 -3.43 19.44
N ASN A 516 8.94 -3.25 19.07
CA ASN A 516 10.02 -2.82 19.96
C ASN A 516 10.32 -1.32 19.77
N TRP A 517 9.29 -0.52 19.51
CA TRP A 517 9.47 0.91 19.26
C TRP A 517 10.12 1.62 20.44
N GLN A 518 11.12 2.45 20.15
CA GLN A 518 11.76 3.33 21.12
C GLN A 518 11.57 4.78 20.69
N PRO A 519 11.21 5.68 21.63
CA PRO A 519 11.11 7.10 21.34
C PRO A 519 12.45 7.65 20.84
N ILE A 520 12.39 8.63 19.95
CA ILE A 520 13.56 9.39 19.53
C ILE A 520 13.94 10.31 20.69
N THR A 521 15.17 10.20 21.17
CA THR A 521 15.65 10.96 22.33
C THR A 521 16.17 12.34 21.94
N ALA A 522 16.18 13.27 22.90
CA ALA A 522 16.79 14.59 22.69
C ALA A 522 18.28 14.49 22.33
N ALA A 523 19.01 13.53 22.92
CA ALA A 523 20.42 13.29 22.61
C ALA A 523 20.63 12.85 21.14
N GLU A 524 19.75 11.98 20.62
CA GLU A 524 19.77 11.57 19.21
C GLU A 524 19.49 12.76 18.27
N ILE A 525 18.51 13.62 18.61
CA ILE A 525 18.22 14.84 17.85
C ILE A 525 19.45 15.76 17.85
N GLN A 526 20.05 16.00 19.01
CA GLN A 526 21.25 16.83 19.12
C GLN A 526 22.44 16.25 18.36
N ALA A 527 22.57 14.92 18.28
CA ALA A 527 23.57 14.28 17.44
C ALA A 527 23.34 14.55 15.94
N GLN A 528 22.08 14.56 15.48
CA GLN A 528 21.75 14.93 14.10
C GLN A 528 22.02 16.42 13.83
N VAL A 529 21.70 17.31 14.78
CA VAL A 529 21.98 18.75 14.67
C VAL A 529 23.49 18.98 14.54
N ARG A 530 24.32 18.34 15.36
CA ARG A 530 25.79 18.43 15.25
C ARG A 530 26.28 17.92 13.90
N ALA A 531 25.84 16.74 13.47
CA ALA A 531 26.23 16.17 12.19
C ALA A 531 25.86 17.10 11.00
N TYR A 532 24.69 17.75 11.07
CA TYR A 532 24.30 18.72 10.06
C TYR A 532 25.11 20.01 10.14
N THR A 533 25.43 20.49 11.34
CA THR A 533 26.28 21.67 11.55
C THR A 533 27.67 21.44 10.95
N ASP A 534 28.28 20.29 11.25
CA ASP A 534 29.58 19.91 10.70
C ASP A 534 29.51 19.86 9.17
N PHE A 535 28.47 19.22 8.62
CA PHE A 535 28.23 19.17 7.17
C PHE A 535 28.10 20.57 6.57
N TYR A 536 27.34 21.47 7.20
CA TYR A 536 27.11 22.84 6.74
C TYR A 536 28.40 23.66 6.71
N THR A 537 29.22 23.55 7.76
CA THR A 537 30.48 24.31 7.87
C THR A 537 31.61 23.79 7.00
N THR A 538 31.59 22.50 6.66
CA THR A 538 32.60 21.84 5.83
C THR A 538 32.13 21.64 4.39
N PHE A 539 31.01 22.26 4.01
CA PHE A 539 30.46 22.14 2.67
C PHE A 539 31.36 22.86 1.66
N ASP A 540 31.86 22.12 0.67
CA ASP A 540 32.79 22.60 -0.33
C ASP A 540 32.38 22.19 -1.74
N ARG A 541 33.21 22.57 -2.72
CA ARG A 541 33.01 22.23 -4.13
C ARG A 541 32.96 20.72 -4.38
N THR A 542 33.74 19.93 -3.64
CA THR A 542 33.80 18.47 -3.81
C THR A 542 32.48 17.82 -3.41
N ARG A 543 31.80 18.34 -2.38
CA ARG A 543 30.45 17.95 -1.99
C ARG A 543 29.37 18.54 -2.88
N ALA A 544 29.63 19.70 -3.48
CA ALA A 544 28.68 20.35 -4.37
C ALA A 544 28.53 19.62 -5.73
N ALA A 545 29.60 18.97 -6.20
CA ALA A 545 29.68 18.42 -7.56
C ALA A 545 28.91 17.10 -7.79
N PRO A 546 28.92 16.07 -6.92
CA PRO A 546 28.27 14.79 -7.22
C PRO A 546 27.03 14.50 -6.33
N PRO A 547 25.83 14.24 -6.90
CA PRO A 547 25.55 14.29 -8.31
C PRO A 547 25.28 15.75 -8.75
N GLU A 548 25.71 16.10 -9.96
CA GLU A 548 25.57 17.45 -10.50
C GLU A 548 24.10 17.75 -10.76
N LEU A 549 23.64 18.91 -10.29
CA LEU A 549 22.28 19.38 -10.55
C LEU A 549 22.16 19.88 -11.98
N SER A 550 21.06 19.52 -12.63
CA SER A 550 20.72 20.00 -13.97
C SER A 550 19.52 20.95 -13.94
N TYR A 551 18.59 20.73 -13.01
CA TYR A 551 17.39 21.55 -12.87
C TYR A 551 17.04 21.84 -11.41
N VAL A 552 16.33 22.96 -11.20
CA VAL A 552 15.73 23.31 -9.91
C VAL A 552 14.27 23.69 -10.15
N ILE A 553 13.36 23.11 -9.38
CA ILE A 553 11.95 23.48 -9.41
C ILE A 553 11.64 24.21 -8.11
N THR A 554 11.00 25.39 -8.19
CA THR A 554 10.57 26.14 -7.00
C THR A 554 9.16 26.67 -7.16
N PRO A 555 8.44 26.95 -6.06
CA PRO A 555 7.27 27.81 -6.11
C PRO A 555 7.64 29.19 -6.66
N ALA A 556 6.83 29.74 -7.56
CA ALA A 556 7.01 31.08 -8.10
C ALA A 556 6.78 32.17 -7.04
N ALA A 557 5.92 31.90 -6.06
CA ALA A 557 5.68 32.75 -4.90
C ALA A 557 6.25 32.08 -3.64
N GLY A 558 7.00 32.83 -2.83
CA GLY A 558 7.61 32.30 -1.61
C GLY A 558 8.71 31.27 -1.88
N ALA A 559 9.46 31.42 -2.97
CA ALA A 559 10.61 30.57 -3.27
C ALA A 559 11.58 30.54 -2.07
N PRO A 560 12.18 29.37 -1.76
CA PRO A 560 13.18 29.30 -0.72
C PRO A 560 14.41 30.13 -1.07
N GLU A 561 15.20 30.46 -0.05
CA GLU A 561 16.47 31.14 -0.26
C GLU A 561 17.47 30.18 -0.92
N LEU A 562 17.82 30.46 -2.18
CA LEU A 562 18.77 29.67 -2.96
C LEU A 562 20.20 30.25 -2.95
N SER A 563 20.51 31.18 -2.04
CA SER A 563 21.81 31.84 -1.96
C SER A 563 22.97 30.84 -1.82
N ASN A 564 22.76 29.77 -1.05
CA ASN A 564 23.73 28.68 -0.89
C ASN A 564 23.92 27.84 -2.17
N LEU A 565 22.85 27.63 -2.94
CA LEU A 565 22.95 26.98 -4.25
C LEU A 565 23.73 27.87 -5.22
N ASP A 566 23.43 29.16 -5.25
CA ASP A 566 23.99 30.15 -6.19
C ASP A 566 25.51 30.37 -6.02
N ARG A 567 26.06 30.00 -4.86
CA ARG A 567 27.52 29.94 -4.61
C ARG A 567 28.22 28.92 -5.49
N TRP A 568 27.56 27.81 -5.81
CA TRP A 568 28.15 26.66 -6.49
C TRP A 568 27.60 26.50 -7.91
N TYR A 569 26.36 26.90 -8.14
CA TYR A 569 25.68 26.75 -9.41
C TYR A 569 25.33 28.12 -10.01
N GLU A 570 25.40 28.20 -11.34
CA GLU A 570 24.79 29.29 -12.10
C GLU A 570 23.40 28.82 -12.55
N ARG A 571 22.38 29.67 -12.34
CA ARG A 571 21.01 29.43 -12.78
C ARG A 571 20.68 30.35 -13.94
N ASP A 572 19.88 29.86 -14.87
CA ASP A 572 19.29 30.71 -15.91
C ASP A 572 18.19 31.64 -15.35
N ALA A 573 17.52 32.37 -16.25
CA ALA A 573 16.41 33.25 -15.88
C ALA A 573 15.17 32.50 -15.32
N GLY A 574 15.10 31.18 -15.53
CA GLY A 574 13.96 30.34 -15.20
C GLY A 574 12.79 30.48 -16.17
N GLU A 575 12.04 29.39 -16.32
CA GLU A 575 10.80 29.30 -17.08
C GLU A 575 9.62 29.18 -16.11
N ARG A 576 8.63 30.08 -16.22
CA ARG A 576 7.44 30.07 -15.35
C ARG A 576 6.36 29.12 -15.88
N MET A 577 5.91 28.20 -15.02
CA MET A 577 4.85 27.22 -15.28
C MET A 577 3.78 27.33 -14.21
N GLY A 578 2.83 28.26 -14.39
CA GLY A 578 1.77 28.52 -13.40
C GLY A 578 2.35 29.08 -12.08
N ALA A 579 2.09 28.38 -10.97
CA ALA A 579 2.64 28.69 -9.66
C ALA A 579 4.08 28.20 -9.43
N PHE A 580 4.76 27.67 -10.45
CA PHE A 580 6.13 27.13 -10.33
C PHE A 580 7.12 27.78 -11.30
N MET A 581 8.39 27.77 -10.93
CA MET A 581 9.53 28.14 -11.76
C MET A 581 10.43 26.93 -11.97
N LEU A 582 10.85 26.70 -13.21
CA LEU A 582 11.86 25.70 -13.59
C LEU A 582 13.13 26.41 -14.02
N TYR A 583 14.23 26.18 -13.32
CA TYR A 583 15.55 26.73 -13.67
C TYR A 583 16.43 25.64 -14.24
N SER A 584 17.17 25.94 -15.31
CA SER A 584 18.35 25.17 -15.71
C SER A 584 19.54 25.64 -14.89
N VAL A 585 20.33 24.70 -14.38
CA VAL A 585 21.49 25.01 -13.55
C VAL A 585 22.74 24.28 -14.02
N ARG A 586 23.90 24.90 -13.81
CA ARG A 586 25.21 24.33 -14.14
C ARG A 586 26.19 24.60 -13.03
N LEU A 587 27.04 23.62 -12.72
CA LEU A 587 28.10 23.83 -11.73
C LEU A 587 29.05 24.92 -12.24
N ARG A 588 29.33 25.93 -11.42
CA ARG A 588 30.30 26.98 -11.74
C ARG A 588 31.69 26.36 -11.94
N PRO A 589 32.55 26.89 -12.82
CA PRO A 589 33.90 26.36 -13.06
C PRO A 589 34.81 26.41 -11.83
#